data_AF-A0A2M7RLQ0-F1
#
_entry.id   AF-A0A2M7RLQ0-F1
#
_cell.length_a   1.000
_cell.length_b   1.000
_cell.length_c   1.000
_cell.angle_alpha   90.00
_cell.angle_beta   90.00
_cell.angle_gamma   90.00
#
_symmetry.space_group_name_H-M   'P 1'
#
loop_
_entity.id
_entity.type
_entity.pdbx_description
1 polymer ?
#
loop_
_entity_poly.entity_id
_entity_poly.type
_entity_poly.pdbx_seq_one_letter_code
_entity_poly.pdbx_strand_id
1 'polypeptide(L)'
;FTPALMLAADSDVPAKVTPISGGEDLTPAILLSNIVNYILLFAAAIAVLFLIIGGIKYIVSQGNEKAVESSKHTILYAVIGLLIIILSFVIVRFVLNQAGGLTGGN
;
A
#
# COMPACT_ATOMS: atom_id res chain seq x y z
N PHE A 1 3.04 -1.48 65.03
CA PHE A 1 3.73 -0.81 63.92
C PHE A 1 4.67 -1.78 63.24
N THR A 2 4.16 -2.58 62.31
CA THR A 2 4.97 -3.40 61.40
C THR A 2 4.57 -3.01 59.98
N PRO A 3 5.32 -2.14 59.29
CA PRO A 3 4.94 -1.62 57.98
C PRO A 3 5.33 -2.58 56.84
N ALA A 4 5.51 -3.87 57.11
CA ALA A 4 6.01 -4.83 56.12
C ALA A 4 4.94 -5.40 55.18
N LEU A 5 3.65 -5.06 55.35
CA LEU A 5 2.55 -5.64 54.56
C LEU A 5 2.05 -4.75 53.40
N MET A 6 2.83 -3.76 52.94
CA MET A 6 2.34 -2.77 51.96
C MET A 6 3.26 -2.54 50.73
N LEU A 7 4.33 -3.33 50.52
CA LEU A 7 5.28 -3.07 49.41
C LEU A 7 5.39 -4.18 48.35
N ALA A 8 4.34 -4.97 48.13
CA ALA A 8 4.38 -6.00 47.07
C ALA A 8 3.15 -6.02 46.16
N ALA A 9 2.39 -4.92 46.10
CA ALA A 9 1.10 -4.89 45.40
C ALA A 9 1.04 -3.97 44.16
N ASP A 10 2.16 -3.44 43.64
CA ASP A 10 2.11 -2.63 42.42
C ASP A 10 3.47 -2.46 41.72
N SER A 11 4.11 -3.55 41.28
CA SER A 11 5.23 -3.42 40.32
C SER A 11 5.21 -4.42 39.17
N ASP A 12 4.34 -5.43 39.23
CA ASP A 12 4.13 -6.39 38.16
C ASP A 12 2.73 -6.25 37.56
N VAL A 13 2.33 -5.01 37.25
CA VAL A 13 1.52 -4.81 36.06
C VAL A 13 2.53 -4.86 34.91
N PRO A 14 2.74 -6.00 34.20
CA PRO A 14 3.28 -5.93 32.85
C PRO A 14 2.19 -5.27 32.03
N ALA A 15 2.17 -3.95 32.11
CA ALA A 15 1.62 -3.10 31.11
C ALA A 15 2.42 -3.42 29.85
N LYS A 16 2.05 -4.52 29.17
CA LYS A 16 1.94 -4.47 27.73
C LYS A 16 0.77 -3.55 27.42
N VAL A 17 0.92 -2.28 27.82
CA VAL A 17 0.54 -1.15 27.00
C VAL A 17 1.22 -1.50 25.69
N THR A 18 0.43 -2.05 24.78
CA THR A 18 0.79 -2.06 23.37
C THR A 18 1.40 -0.70 23.11
N PRO A 19 2.66 -0.61 22.68
CA PRO A 19 3.24 0.69 22.39
C PRO A 19 2.21 1.40 21.51
N ILE A 20 1.74 2.57 21.95
CA ILE A 20 1.15 3.52 21.04
C ILE A 20 2.26 3.70 20.01
N SER A 21 2.04 3.14 18.82
CA SER A 21 2.98 3.09 17.70
C SER A 21 3.22 4.52 17.22
N GLY A 22 3.96 5.26 18.03
CA GLY A 22 4.46 6.61 17.82
C GLY A 22 5.97 6.55 17.92
N GLY A 23 6.59 5.98 16.90
CA GLY A 23 8.05 5.95 16.74
C GLY A 23 8.74 4.75 17.40
N GLU A 24 9.67 4.16 16.65
CA GLU A 24 10.72 3.23 17.11
C GLU A 24 10.51 1.71 16.99
N ASP A 25 9.64 1.24 16.09
CA ASP A 25 9.92 0.01 15.35
C ASP A 25 10.36 0.38 13.94
N LEU A 26 11.64 0.72 13.79
CA LEU A 26 12.33 0.91 12.50
C LEU A 26 12.48 -0.43 11.75
N THR A 27 11.41 -1.22 11.66
CA THR A 27 11.35 -2.27 10.67
C THR A 27 11.17 -1.59 9.31
N PRO A 28 12.06 -1.81 8.33
CA PRO A 28 11.86 -1.31 6.96
C PRO A 28 10.48 -1.66 6.44
N ALA A 29 9.92 -2.79 6.89
CA ALA A 29 8.58 -3.26 6.55
C ALA A 29 7.45 -2.27 6.89
N ILE A 30 7.41 -1.66 8.09
CA ILE A 30 6.30 -0.77 8.47
C ILE A 30 6.41 0.58 7.75
N LEU A 31 7.62 1.14 7.65
CA LEU A 31 7.86 2.38 6.92
C LEU A 31 7.52 2.23 5.43
N LEU A 32 7.96 1.13 4.82
CA LEU A 32 7.70 0.82 3.43
C LEU A 32 6.22 0.54 3.20
N SER A 33 5.54 -0.17 4.11
CA SER A 33 4.11 -0.44 3.99
C SER A 33 3.27 0.83 4.09
N ASN A 34 3.65 1.80 4.92
CA ASN A 34 2.93 3.07 5.04
C ASN A 34 3.14 3.93 3.78
N ILE A 35 4.39 4.06 3.31
CA ILE A 35 4.73 4.78 2.07
C ILE A 35 4.04 4.16 0.85
N VAL A 36 4.05 2.83 0.74
CA VAL A 36 3.40 2.11 -0.35
C VAL A 36 1.89 2.34 -0.30
N ASN A 37 1.25 2.30 0.87
CA ASN A 37 -0.19 2.56 0.98
C ASN A 37 -0.57 3.99 0.53
N TYR A 38 0.19 5.02 0.94
CA TYR A 38 -0.02 6.39 0.49
C TYR A 38 0.21 6.56 -1.02
N ILE A 39 1.29 5.98 -1.57
CA ILE A 39 1.57 6.01 -3.01
C ILE A 39 0.49 5.28 -3.78
N LEU A 40 -0.01 4.16 -3.28
CA LEU A 40 -1.07 3.38 -3.90
C LEU A 40 -2.40 4.12 -3.90
N LEU A 41 -2.75 4.82 -2.82
CA LEU A 41 -3.96 5.64 -2.77
C LEU A 41 -3.91 6.75 -3.82
N PHE A 42 -2.76 7.45 -3.91
CA PHE A 42 -2.54 8.49 -4.92
C PHE A 42 -2.51 7.93 -6.34
N ALA A 43 -1.80 6.82 -6.57
CA ALA A 43 -1.71 6.16 -7.86
C ALA A 43 -3.06 5.63 -8.32
N ALA A 44 -3.87 5.07 -7.42
CA ALA A 44 -5.23 4.61 -7.71
C ALA A 44 -6.13 5.78 -8.12
N ALA A 45 -6.08 6.90 -7.40
CA ALA A 45 -6.85 8.10 -7.75
C ALA A 45 -6.47 8.63 -9.14
N ILE A 46 -5.18 8.71 -9.44
CA ILE A 46 -4.67 9.14 -10.75
C ILE A 46 -5.09 8.13 -11.84
N ALA A 47 -4.97 6.83 -11.60
CA ALA A 47 -5.34 5.80 -12.56
C ALA A 47 -6.83 5.87 -12.96
N VAL A 48 -7.72 6.10 -12.00
CA VAL A 48 -9.15 6.29 -12.26
C VAL A 48 -9.39 7.54 -13.12
N LEU A 49 -8.68 8.64 -12.86
CA LEU A 49 -8.79 9.86 -13.65
C LEU A 49 -8.39 9.63 -15.13
N PHE A 50 -7.26 8.95 -15.36
CA PHE A 50 -6.81 8.59 -16.70
C PHE A 50 -7.78 7.63 -17.41
N LEU A 51 -8.41 6.72 -16.67
CA LEU A 51 -9.42 5.81 -17.21
C LEU A 51 -10.68 6.54 -17.68
N ILE A 52 -11.15 7.55 -16.93
CA ILE A 52 -12.29 8.38 -17.32
C ILE A 52 -11.98 9.18 -18.60
N ILE A 53 -10.81 9.82 -18.66
CA ILE A 53 -10.40 10.62 -19.82
C ILE A 53 -10.23 9.74 -21.07
N GLY A 54 -9.60 8.58 -20.93
CA GLY A 54 -9.43 7.61 -22.02
C GLY A 54 -10.76 7.02 -22.49
N GLY A 55 -11.67 6.72 -21.56
CA GLY A 55 -13.00 6.17 -21.86
C GLY A 55 -13.89 7.16 -22.63
N ILE A 56 -13.95 8.42 -22.18
CA ILE A 56 -14.77 9.44 -22.85
C ILE A 56 -14.22 9.73 -24.26
N LYS A 57 -12.90 9.84 -24.41
CA LYS A 57 -12.25 10.09 -25.71
C LYS A 57 -12.51 8.98 -26.74
N TYR A 58 -12.61 7.73 -26.29
CA TYR A 58 -12.98 6.61 -27.15
C TYR A 58 -14.42 6.70 -27.65
N ILE A 59 -15.37 7.02 -26.76
CA ILE A 59 -16.80 7.14 -27.10
C ILE A 59 -17.03 8.29 -28.08
N VAL A 60 -16.30 9.41 -27.95
CA VAL A 60 -16.42 10.57 -28.84
C VAL A 60 -15.83 10.32 -30.24
N SER A 61 -14.91 9.37 -30.39
CA SER A 61 -14.19 9.12 -31.65
C SER A 61 -14.96 8.29 -32.68
N GLN A 62 -16.21 7.91 -32.42
CA GLN A 62 -17.04 6.97 -33.18
C GLN A 62 -17.32 7.30 -34.67
N GLY A 63 -16.79 8.39 -35.23
CA GLY A 63 -17.04 8.81 -36.62
C GLY A 63 -15.86 8.73 -37.59
N ASN A 64 -14.62 8.48 -37.11
CA ASN A 64 -13.42 8.46 -37.97
C ASN A 64 -12.52 7.29 -37.58
N GLU A 65 -12.34 6.32 -38.48
CA GLU A 65 -11.55 5.09 -38.23
C GLU A 65 -10.14 5.38 -37.73
N LYS A 66 -9.46 6.43 -38.23
CA LYS A 66 -8.13 6.84 -37.72
C LYS A 66 -8.18 7.32 -36.27
N ALA A 67 -9.24 8.03 -35.90
CA ALA A 67 -9.45 8.49 -34.53
C ALA A 67 -9.81 7.33 -33.61
N VAL A 68 -10.56 6.34 -34.10
CA VAL A 68 -10.87 5.11 -33.37
C VAL A 68 -9.62 4.27 -33.13
N GLU A 69 -8.77 4.08 -34.14
CA GLU A 69 -7.52 3.32 -34.00
C GLU A 69 -6.55 4.00 -33.01
N SER A 70 -6.36 5.32 -33.11
CA SER A 70 -5.56 6.08 -32.16
C SER A 70 -6.13 6.03 -30.73
N SER A 71 -7.47 6.04 -30.60
CA SER A 71 -8.15 5.92 -29.30
C SER A 71 -8.01 4.53 -28.69
N LYS A 72 -8.02 3.47 -29.52
CA LYS A 72 -7.77 2.08 -29.06
C LYS A 72 -6.37 1.95 -28.46
N HIS A 73 -5.34 2.50 -29.10
CA HIS A 73 -4.00 2.52 -28.52
C HIS A 73 -3.95 3.28 -27.20
N THR A 74 -4.62 4.43 -27.12
CA THR A 74 -4.71 5.21 -25.87
C THR A 74 -5.37 4.41 -24.74
N ILE A 75 -6.46 3.70 -25.02
CA ILE A 75 -7.10 2.81 -24.04
C ILE A 75 -6.18 1.66 -23.66
N LEU A 76 -5.52 1.02 -24.63
CA LEU A 76 -4.58 -0.07 -24.34
C LEU A 76 -3.49 0.38 -23.37
N TYR A 77 -2.90 1.56 -23.58
CA TYR A 77 -1.91 2.10 -22.64
C TYR A 77 -2.50 2.41 -21.26
N ALA A 78 -3.74 2.93 -21.19
CA ALA A 78 -4.42 3.16 -19.91
C ALA A 78 -4.69 1.84 -19.15
N VAL A 79 -5.11 0.79 -19.86
CA VAL A 79 -5.34 -0.55 -19.30
C VAL A 79 -4.02 -1.20 -18.85
N ILE A 80 -2.95 -1.03 -19.62
CA ILE A 80 -1.61 -1.51 -19.25
C ILE A 80 -1.12 -0.83 -17.97
N GLY A 81 -1.35 0.48 -17.82
CA GLY A 81 -1.04 1.20 -16.58
C GLY A 81 -1.78 0.63 -15.37
N LEU A 82 -3.08 0.32 -15.52
CA LEU A 82 -3.87 -0.33 -14.47
C LEU A 82 -3.34 -1.73 -14.14
N LEU A 83 -2.99 -2.51 -15.15
CA LEU A 83 -2.38 -3.84 -14.99
C LEU A 83 -1.08 -3.77 -14.19
N ILE A 84 -0.20 -2.80 -14.49
CA ILE A 84 1.07 -2.61 -13.78
C ILE A 84 0.84 -2.31 -12.30
N ILE A 85 -0.18 -1.52 -11.95
CA ILE A 85 -0.51 -1.23 -10.54
C ILE A 85 -0.90 -2.53 -9.82
N ILE A 86 -1.76 -3.34 -10.43
CA ILE A 86 -2.22 -4.63 -9.87
C ILE A 86 -1.02 -5.59 -9.70
N LEU A 87 -0.15 -5.68 -10.70
CA LEU A 87 1.06 -6.50 -10.67
C LEU A 87 2.05 -6.01 -9.59
N SER A 88 2.19 -4.70 -9.41
CA SER A 88 3.05 -4.09 -8.40
C SER A 88 2.67 -4.54 -6.99
N PHE A 89 1.38 -4.60 -6.66
CA PHE A 89 0.91 -5.11 -5.37
C PHE A 89 1.38 -6.53 -5.08
N VAL A 90 1.30 -7.41 -6.08
CA VAL A 90 1.71 -8.81 -5.95
C VAL A 90 3.22 -8.90 -5.73
N ILE A 91 3.99 -8.16 -6.53
CA ILE A 91 5.46 -8.12 -6.44
C ILE A 91 5.90 -7.58 -5.08
N VAL A 92 5.30 -6.48 -4.59
CA VAL A 92 5.65 -5.90 -3.28
C VAL A 92 5.39 -6.91 -2.16
N ARG A 93 4.23 -7.57 -2.15
CA ARG A 93 3.92 -8.62 -1.16
C ARG A 93 4.89 -9.80 -1.26
N PHE A 94 5.24 -10.20 -2.47
CA PHE A 94 6.21 -11.28 -2.72
C PHE A 94 7.58 -10.92 -2.17
N VAL A 95 8.07 -9.70 -2.45
CA VAL A 95 9.36 -9.20 -1.93
C VAL A 95 9.31 -9.05 -0.41
N LEU A 96 8.22 -8.57 0.17
CA LEU A 96 8.07 -8.47 1.63
C LEU A 96 8.09 -9.85 2.30
N ASN A 97 7.45 -10.86 1.70
CA ASN A 97 7.47 -12.22 2.21
C ASN A 97 8.86 -12.85 2.09
N GLN A 98 9.59 -12.59 0.99
CA GLN A 98 10.95 -13.09 0.81
C GLN A 98 11.95 -12.35 1.72
N ALA A 99 11.85 -11.03 1.83
CA ALA A 99 12.71 -10.21 2.66
C ALA A 99 12.44 -10.44 4.16
N GLY A 100 11.18 -10.60 4.56
CA GLY A 100 10.80 -10.96 5.94
C GLY A 100 11.15 -12.41 6.30
N GLY A 101 11.15 -13.32 5.31
CA GLY A 101 11.59 -14.71 5.49
C GLY A 101 13.11 -14.88 5.66
N LEU A 102 13.91 -13.86 5.32
CA LEU A 102 15.38 -13.87 5.44
C LEU A 102 15.90 -13.25 6.76
N THR A 103 15.04 -12.68 7.60
CA THR A 103 15.40 -12.09 8.91
C THR A 103 14.79 -12.86 10.10
N GLY A 104 14.29 -14.09 9.87
CA GLY A 104 13.61 -14.92 10.87
C GLY A 104 14.08 -16.37 10.94
N GLY A 105 15.39 -16.61 10.76
CA GLY A 105 16.00 -17.94 10.90
C GLY A 105 17.35 -17.84 11.61
N ASN A 106 17.31 -18.11 12.93
CA ASN A 106 18.35 -18.01 13.97
C ASN A 106 18.34 -16.68 14.75
#